data_AF-A0A2D9TCG4-F1
#
_entry.id   AF-A0A2D9TCG4-F1
#
_cell.length_a   1.000
_cell.length_b   1.000
_cell.length_c   1.000
_cell.angle_alpha   90.00
_cell.angle_beta   90.00
_cell.angle_gamma   90.00
#
_symmetry.space_group_name_H-M   'P 1'
#
loop_
_entity.id
_entity.type
_entity.pdbx_description
1 polymer ?
#
loop_
_entity_poly.entity_id
_entity_poly.type
_entity_poly.pdbx_seq_one_letter_code
_entity_poly.pdbx_strand_id
1 'polypeptide(L)'
;MVLRLLESVHGHLGILAAVALLHPAWLLRRGRPLSRGMRWSVGLTAAITSAAFALGLSIYEPYRDQVKRRLFAHARDAGWLFETKEHLAFAVIALTLGATVAAFAAPRDDRRLRRWAAGAYAAAALLCFVVVALGTYVASLRTFAEP
;
A
#
# COMPACT_ATOMS: atom_id res chain seq x y z
N MET A 1 -22.94 -6.38 6.73
CA MET A 1 -22.77 -6.60 5.28
C MET A 1 -21.81 -5.58 4.64
N VAL A 2 -22.05 -4.27 4.78
CA VAL A 2 -21.20 -3.21 4.15
C VAL A 2 -19.72 -3.30 4.57
N LEU A 3 -19.41 -3.43 5.85
CA LEU A 3 -18.02 -3.50 6.34
C LEU A 3 -17.23 -4.68 5.75
N ARG A 4 -17.87 -5.84 5.55
CA ARG A 4 -17.25 -7.00 4.89
C ARG A 4 -16.94 -6.75 3.42
N LEU A 5 -17.86 -6.08 2.72
CA LEU A 5 -17.63 -5.69 1.34
C LEU A 5 -16.43 -4.73 1.25
N LEU A 6 -16.38 -3.72 2.12
CA LEU A 6 -15.26 -2.77 2.18
C LEU A 6 -13.95 -3.47 2.55
N GLU A 7 -13.95 -4.38 3.54
CA GLU A 7 -12.79 -5.21 3.90
C GLU A 7 -12.29 -6.02 2.71
N SER A 8 -13.20 -6.69 1.99
CA SER A 8 -12.87 -7.48 0.80
C SER A 8 -12.31 -6.59 -0.32
N VAL A 9 -12.97 -5.48 -0.66
CA VAL A 9 -12.49 -4.54 -1.68
C VAL A 9 -11.13 -3.96 -1.30
N HIS A 10 -10.92 -3.62 -0.03
CA HIS A 10 -9.64 -3.15 0.49
C HIS A 10 -8.53 -4.20 0.32
N GLY A 11 -8.81 -5.47 0.63
CA GLY A 11 -7.86 -6.56 0.42
C GLY A 11 -7.44 -6.71 -1.04
N HIS A 12 -8.40 -6.70 -1.97
CA HIS A 12 -8.13 -6.79 -3.40
C HIS A 12 -7.36 -5.57 -3.93
N LEU A 13 -7.73 -4.36 -3.49
CA LEU A 13 -7.00 -3.13 -3.82
C LEU A 13 -5.57 -3.15 -3.26
N GLY A 14 -5.35 -3.73 -2.08
CA GLY A 14 -4.02 -3.92 -1.51
C GLY A 14 -3.12 -4.79 -2.41
N ILE A 15 -3.63 -5.93 -2.88
CA ILE A 15 -2.89 -6.80 -3.82
C ILE A 15 -2.60 -6.05 -5.12
N LEU A 16 -3.62 -5.37 -5.68
CA LEU A 16 -3.47 -4.59 -6.90
C LEU A 16 -2.42 -3.48 -6.74
N ALA A 17 -2.41 -2.78 -5.60
CA ALA A 17 -1.42 -1.75 -5.29
C ALA A 17 0.00 -2.34 -5.21
N ALA A 18 0.18 -3.47 -4.52
CA ALA A 18 1.47 -4.13 -4.40
C ALA A 18 2.07 -4.48 -5.77
N VAL A 19 1.25 -5.02 -6.68
CA VAL A 19 1.66 -5.32 -8.06
C VAL A 19 1.90 -4.04 -8.87
N ALA A 20 1.02 -3.04 -8.76
CA ALA A 20 1.14 -1.78 -9.48
C ALA A 20 2.45 -1.04 -9.13
N LEU A 21 2.88 -1.06 -7.86
CA LEU A 21 4.11 -0.41 -7.38
C LEU A 21 5.39 -0.94 -8.05
N LEU A 22 5.40 -2.21 -8.48
CA LEU A 22 6.55 -2.78 -9.20
C LEU A 22 6.76 -2.14 -10.58
N HIS A 23 5.69 -1.66 -11.22
CA HIS A 23 5.76 -1.13 -12.57
C HIS A 23 6.57 0.18 -12.66
N PRO A 24 6.28 1.25 -11.89
CA PRO A 24 7.12 2.44 -11.89
C PRO A 24 8.52 2.18 -11.32
N ALA A 25 8.69 1.26 -10.36
CA ALA A 25 10.02 0.84 -9.91
C ALA A 25 10.87 0.32 -11.07
N TRP A 26 10.30 -0.57 -11.90
CA TRP A 26 10.98 -1.10 -13.07
C TRP A 26 11.20 -0.07 -14.17
N LEU A 27 10.19 0.75 -14.48
CA LEU A 27 10.27 1.76 -15.55
C LEU A 27 11.33 2.83 -15.24
N LEU A 28 11.38 3.31 -14.00
CA LEU A 28 12.24 4.42 -13.59
C LEU A 28 13.69 3.98 -13.33
N ARG A 29 13.98 2.68 -13.17
CA ARG A 29 15.33 2.15 -12.84
C ARG A 29 16.44 2.60 -13.79
N ARG A 30 16.11 2.85 -15.07
CA ARG A 30 17.07 3.31 -16.08
C ARG A 30 17.34 4.82 -16.04
N GLY A 31 16.55 5.56 -15.26
CA GLY A 31 16.63 7.02 -15.11
C GLY A 31 16.24 7.79 -16.38
N ARG A 32 15.49 7.16 -17.30
CA ARG A 32 15.05 7.79 -18.56
C ARG A 32 13.95 8.83 -18.29
N PRO A 33 13.84 9.91 -19.08
CA PRO A 33 12.74 10.85 -18.99
C PRO A 33 11.37 10.15 -19.12
N LEU A 34 10.38 10.65 -18.40
CA LEU A 34 9.03 10.11 -18.41
C LEU A 34 8.34 10.32 -19.77
N SER A 35 8.11 9.24 -20.50
CA SER A 35 7.17 9.24 -21.64
C SER A 35 5.72 9.41 -21.16
N ARG A 36 4.79 9.72 -22.07
CA ARG A 36 3.36 9.86 -21.74
C ARG A 36 2.79 8.60 -21.05
N GLY A 37 3.16 7.41 -21.54
CA GLY A 37 2.74 6.15 -20.92
C GLY A 37 3.33 5.93 -19.53
N MET A 38 4.60 6.29 -19.32
CA MET A 38 5.22 6.21 -17.99
C MET A 38 4.55 7.15 -16.98
N ARG A 39 4.15 8.36 -17.41
CA ARG A 39 3.39 9.31 -16.57
C ARG A 39 2.07 8.72 -16.11
N TRP A 40 1.32 8.09 -17.01
CA TRP A 40 0.08 7.40 -16.67
C TRP A 40 0.32 6.25 -15.70
N SER A 41 1.35 5.43 -15.92
CA SER A 41 1.68 4.35 -14.99
C SER A 41 2.00 4.87 -13.58
N VAL A 42 2.84 5.89 -13.47
CA VAL A 42 3.20 6.52 -12.19
C VAL A 42 1.95 7.08 -11.50
N GLY A 43 1.15 7.86 -12.23
CA GLY A 43 -0.08 8.47 -11.69
C GLY A 43 -1.12 7.44 -11.27
N LEU A 44 -1.37 6.41 -12.09
CA LEU A 44 -2.35 5.36 -11.78
C LEU A 44 -1.90 4.52 -10.57
N THR A 45 -0.60 4.23 -10.46
CA THR A 45 -0.04 3.53 -9.28
C THR A 45 -0.28 4.34 -8.00
N ALA A 46 -0.01 5.65 -8.05
CA ALA A 46 -0.25 6.54 -6.92
C ALA A 46 -1.74 6.59 -6.55
N ALA A 47 -2.62 6.68 -7.55
CA ALA A 47 -4.07 6.71 -7.36
C ALA A 47 -4.60 5.41 -6.71
N ILE A 48 -4.23 4.23 -7.24
CA ILE A 48 -4.64 2.93 -6.69
C ILE A 48 -4.13 2.75 -5.26
N THR A 49 -2.86 3.08 -5.01
CA THR A 49 -2.25 2.94 -3.67
C THR A 49 -2.91 3.89 -2.67
N SER A 50 -3.22 5.12 -3.10
CA SER A 50 -3.95 6.10 -2.28
C SER A 50 -5.37 5.65 -1.99
N ALA A 51 -6.08 5.10 -2.97
CA ALA A 51 -7.43 4.55 -2.78
C ALA A 51 -7.43 3.37 -1.81
N ALA A 52 -6.46 2.45 -1.91
CA ALA A 52 -6.30 1.35 -0.97
C ALA A 52 -6.07 1.88 0.46
N PHE A 53 -5.18 2.86 0.63
CA PHE A 53 -4.88 3.47 1.93
C PHE A 53 -6.10 4.20 2.51
N ALA A 54 -6.77 5.04 1.71
CA ALA A 54 -7.96 5.77 2.12
C ALA A 54 -9.12 4.83 2.52
N LEU A 55 -9.31 3.74 1.78
CA LEU A 55 -10.29 2.72 2.13
C LEU A 55 -9.93 2.04 3.46
N GLY A 56 -8.65 1.75 3.69
CA GLY A 56 -8.15 1.25 4.97
C GLY A 56 -8.45 2.19 6.14
N LEU A 57 -8.27 3.51 5.95
CA LEU A 57 -8.65 4.51 6.96
C LEU A 57 -10.15 4.52 7.23
N SER A 58 -10.99 4.40 6.19
CA SER A 58 -12.46 4.44 6.34
C SER A 58 -13.02 3.27 7.15
N ILE A 59 -12.33 2.12 7.16
CA ILE A 59 -12.73 0.95 7.95
C ILE A 59 -11.96 0.81 9.26
N TYR A 60 -10.97 1.68 9.53
CA TYR A 60 -10.04 1.53 10.64
C TYR A 60 -10.71 1.52 12.00
N GLU A 61 -11.59 2.49 12.27
CA GLU A 61 -12.25 2.62 13.57
C GLU A 61 -13.13 1.38 13.89
N PRO A 62 -14.03 0.93 12.99
CA PRO A 62 -14.73 -0.35 13.17
C PRO A 62 -13.79 -1.55 13.36
N TYR A 63 -12.69 -1.62 12.60
CA TYR A 63 -11.72 -2.72 12.69
C TYR A 63 -11.02 -2.73 14.06
N ARG A 64 -10.66 -1.56 14.56
CA ARG A 64 -10.02 -1.37 15.87
C ARG A 64 -10.92 -1.83 17.01
N ASP A 65 -12.21 -1.49 16.95
CA ASP A 65 -13.14 -1.82 18.02
C ASP A 65 -13.56 -3.29 18.01
N GLN A 66 -13.82 -3.86 16.83
CA GLN A 66 -14.41 -5.21 16.73
C GLN A 66 -13.37 -6.31 16.57
N VAL A 67 -12.28 -6.04 15.84
CA VAL A 67 -11.30 -7.07 15.45
C VAL A 67 -10.05 -6.99 16.31
N LYS A 68 -9.41 -5.82 16.40
CA LYS A 68 -8.14 -5.65 17.13
C LYS A 68 -8.24 -6.04 18.60
N ARG A 69 -9.25 -5.54 19.33
CA ARG A 69 -9.43 -5.88 20.76
C ARG A 69 -9.54 -7.39 20.98
N ARG A 70 -10.28 -8.08 20.11
CA ARG A 70 -10.46 -9.55 20.18
C ARG A 70 -9.20 -10.30 19.78
N LEU A 71 -8.45 -9.82 18.78
CA LEU A 71 -7.15 -10.38 18.41
C LEU A 71 -6.18 -10.34 19.59
N PHE A 72 -6.06 -9.20 20.27
CA PHE A 72 -5.18 -9.10 21.45
C PHE A 72 -5.61 -10.03 22.60
N ALA A 73 -6.90 -10.29 22.76
CA ALA A 73 -7.40 -11.20 23.79
C ALA A 73 -7.12 -12.69 23.51
N HIS A 74 -7.08 -13.11 22.23
CA HIS A 74 -6.97 -14.53 21.86
C HIS A 74 -5.64 -14.92 21.20
N ALA A 75 -4.95 -13.96 20.58
CA ALA A 75 -3.74 -14.14 19.79
C ALA A 75 -2.91 -12.84 19.80
N ARG A 76 -2.22 -12.58 20.93
CA ARG A 76 -1.48 -11.32 21.17
C ARG A 76 -0.48 -10.98 20.05
N ASP A 77 0.22 -11.98 19.54
CA ASP A 77 1.20 -11.78 18.45
C ASP A 77 0.53 -11.29 17.16
N ALA A 78 -0.64 -11.83 16.82
CA ALA A 78 -1.43 -11.35 15.69
C ALA A 78 -1.93 -9.91 15.90
N GLY A 79 -2.24 -9.54 17.15
CA GLY A 79 -2.54 -8.15 17.51
C GLY A 79 -1.36 -7.19 17.24
N TRP A 80 -0.14 -7.59 17.58
CA TRP A 80 1.06 -6.78 17.28
C TRP A 80 1.35 -6.69 15.79
N LEU A 81 1.23 -7.81 15.06
CA LEU A 81 1.37 -7.81 13.59
C LEU A 81 0.32 -6.91 12.92
N PHE A 82 -0.89 -6.86 13.47
CA PHE A 82 -1.92 -5.92 13.04
C PHE A 82 -1.48 -4.46 13.22
N GLU A 83 -0.90 -4.07 14.36
CA GLU A 83 -0.37 -2.71 14.54
C GLU A 83 0.79 -2.41 13.57
N THR A 84 1.70 -3.36 13.42
CA THR A 84 2.87 -3.19 12.54
C THR A 84 2.44 -2.94 11.10
N LYS A 85 1.44 -3.67 10.59
CA LYS A 85 0.98 -3.48 9.20
C LYS A 85 0.44 -2.07 8.95
N GLU A 86 -0.12 -1.40 9.96
CA GLU A 86 -0.65 -0.03 9.81
C GLU A 86 0.47 1.00 9.63
N HIS A 87 1.53 0.88 10.42
CA HIS A 87 2.73 1.71 10.29
C HIS A 87 3.42 1.46 8.95
N LEU A 88 3.49 0.19 8.52
CA LEU A 88 4.02 -0.16 7.21
C LEU A 88 3.16 0.38 6.08
N ALA A 89 1.82 0.34 6.19
CA ALA A 89 0.92 0.93 5.20
C ALA A 89 1.11 2.45 5.09
N PHE A 90 1.33 3.14 6.21
CA PHE A 90 1.69 4.55 6.22
C PHE A 90 3.03 4.81 5.51
N ALA A 91 4.05 3.99 5.77
CA ALA A 91 5.33 4.09 5.08
C ALA A 91 5.19 3.86 3.56
N VAL A 92 4.37 2.88 3.15
CA VAL A 92 4.06 2.61 1.73
C VAL A 92 3.49 3.84 1.06
N ILE A 93 2.46 4.48 1.63
CA ILE A 93 1.84 5.64 1.00
C ILE A 93 2.79 6.85 0.97
N ALA A 94 3.57 7.08 2.04
CA ALA A 94 4.55 8.16 2.09
C ALA A 94 5.63 7.99 1.02
N LEU A 95 6.21 6.80 0.89
CA LEU A 95 7.20 6.47 -0.14
C LEU A 95 6.60 6.60 -1.55
N THR A 96 5.38 6.12 -1.75
CA THR A 96 4.69 6.17 -3.04
C THR A 96 4.46 7.61 -3.48
N LEU A 97 3.91 8.47 -2.61
CA LEU A 97 3.67 9.87 -2.93
C LEU A 97 4.97 10.63 -3.15
N GLY A 98 5.97 10.42 -2.28
CA GLY A 98 7.30 11.03 -2.44
C GLY A 98 7.97 10.64 -3.76
N ALA A 99 7.95 9.35 -4.11
CA ALA A 99 8.48 8.84 -5.37
C ALA A 99 7.71 9.39 -6.59
N THR A 100 6.40 9.54 -6.46
CA THR A 100 5.53 10.12 -7.50
C THR A 100 5.92 11.57 -7.78
N VAL A 101 6.02 12.39 -6.74
CA VAL A 101 6.44 13.79 -6.85
C VAL A 101 7.85 13.88 -7.42
N ALA A 102 8.79 13.09 -6.90
CA ALA A 102 10.16 13.05 -7.40
C ALA A 102 10.23 12.67 -8.88
N ALA A 103 9.44 11.69 -9.33
CA ALA A 103 9.40 11.28 -10.73
C ALA A 103 8.86 12.39 -11.64
N PHE A 104 7.79 13.09 -11.24
CA PHE A 104 7.18 14.16 -12.03
C PHE A 104 7.99 15.45 -12.03
N ALA A 105 8.62 15.79 -10.90
CA ALA A 105 9.40 17.01 -10.74
C ALA A 105 10.84 16.89 -11.29
N ALA A 106 11.33 15.66 -11.53
CA ALA A 106 12.70 15.45 -12.00
C ALA A 106 12.99 16.15 -13.35
N PRO A 107 13.99 17.04 -13.41
CA PRO A 107 14.48 17.63 -14.66
C PRO A 107 14.85 16.56 -15.69
N ARG A 108 14.75 16.86 -17.00
CA ARG A 108 14.95 15.86 -18.07
C ARG A 108 16.32 15.19 -18.03
N ASP A 109 17.35 15.87 -17.57
CA ASP A 109 18.73 15.43 -17.41
C ASP A 109 19.02 14.75 -16.06
N ASP A 110 18.20 14.96 -15.03
CA ASP A 110 18.42 14.34 -13.70
C ASP A 110 18.00 12.87 -13.65
N ARG A 111 18.94 12.00 -14.06
CA ARG A 111 18.79 10.55 -14.00
C ARG A 111 18.84 10.02 -12.57
N ARG A 112 19.48 10.73 -11.64
CA ARG A 112 19.73 10.27 -10.27
C ARG A 112 18.44 10.33 -9.46
N LEU A 113 17.71 11.45 -9.53
CA LEU A 113 16.43 11.60 -8.84
C LEU A 113 15.40 10.56 -9.28
N ARG A 114 15.34 10.26 -10.59
CA ARG A 114 14.47 9.19 -11.12
C ARG A 114 14.86 7.79 -10.62
N ARG A 115 16.15 7.50 -10.46
CA ARG A 115 16.61 6.23 -9.87
C ARG A 115 16.28 6.14 -8.39
N TRP A 116 16.38 7.23 -7.64
CA TRP A 116 15.92 7.27 -6.25
C TRP A 116 14.42 7.06 -6.14
N ALA A 117 13.62 7.69 -7.01
CA ALA A 117 12.18 7.41 -7.10
C ALA A 117 11.91 5.93 -7.42
N ALA A 118 12.68 5.31 -8.33
CA ALA A 118 12.59 3.88 -8.62
C ALA A 118 12.86 3.02 -7.37
N GLY A 119 13.90 3.35 -6.61
CA GLY A 119 14.24 2.68 -5.35
C GLY A 119 13.14 2.84 -4.29
N ALA A 120 12.58 4.04 -4.16
CA ALA A 120 11.46 4.31 -3.25
C ALA A 120 10.19 3.52 -3.63
N TYR A 121 9.86 3.42 -4.92
CA TYR A 121 8.78 2.53 -5.38
C TYR A 121 9.07 1.06 -5.11
N ALA A 122 10.30 0.60 -5.29
CA ALA A 122 10.68 -0.78 -4.99
C ALA A 122 10.55 -1.09 -3.49
N ALA A 123 11.00 -0.18 -2.63
CA ALA A 123 10.84 -0.28 -1.18
C ALA A 123 9.34 -0.26 -0.80
N ALA A 124 8.56 0.64 -1.38
CA ALA A 124 7.11 0.70 -1.17
C ALA A 124 6.43 -0.61 -1.61
N ALA A 125 6.81 -1.18 -2.76
CA ALA A 125 6.28 -2.46 -3.23
C ALA A 125 6.56 -3.59 -2.23
N LEU A 126 7.82 -3.71 -1.78
CA LEU A 126 8.22 -4.74 -0.80
C LEU A 126 7.42 -4.60 0.50
N LEU A 127 7.34 -3.39 1.06
CA LEU A 127 6.55 -3.14 2.26
C LEU A 127 5.06 -3.42 2.04
N CYS A 128 4.53 -3.08 0.86
CA CYS A 128 3.13 -3.34 0.52
C CYS A 128 2.83 -4.85 0.46
N PHE A 129 3.73 -5.66 -0.11
CA PHE A 129 3.60 -7.12 -0.07
C PHE A 129 3.60 -7.65 1.37
N VAL A 130 4.44 -7.11 2.26
CA VAL A 130 4.42 -7.45 3.69
C VAL A 130 3.08 -7.07 4.32
N VAL A 131 2.58 -5.86 4.08
CA VAL A 131 1.27 -5.39 4.58
C VAL A 131 0.13 -6.30 4.12
N VAL A 132 0.11 -6.66 2.84
CA VAL A 132 -0.89 -7.57 2.26
C VAL A 132 -0.79 -8.95 2.91
N ALA A 133 0.41 -9.52 3.02
CA ALA A 133 0.60 -10.83 3.64
C ALA A 133 0.14 -10.85 5.11
N LEU A 134 0.50 -9.81 5.89
CA LEU A 134 0.03 -9.66 7.26
C LEU A 134 -1.49 -9.46 7.33
N GLY A 135 -2.07 -8.68 6.42
CA GLY A 135 -3.51 -8.49 6.32
C GLY A 135 -4.25 -9.79 6.04
N THR A 136 -3.78 -10.59 5.07
CA THR A 136 -4.33 -11.92 4.76
C THR A 136 -4.20 -12.88 5.93
N TYR A 137 -3.04 -12.89 6.61
CA TYR A 137 -2.85 -13.71 7.81
C TYR A 137 -3.83 -13.33 8.93
N VAL A 138 -3.96 -12.03 9.25
CA VAL A 138 -4.90 -11.57 10.27
C VAL A 138 -6.34 -11.93 9.89
N ALA A 139 -6.72 -11.70 8.63
CA ALA A 139 -8.06 -12.04 8.13
C ALA A 139 -8.35 -13.55 8.24
N SER A 140 -7.34 -14.41 8.07
CA SER A 140 -7.49 -15.87 8.25
C SER A 140 -7.80 -16.28 9.69
N LEU A 141 -7.35 -15.49 10.67
CA LEU A 141 -7.63 -15.74 12.09
C LEU A 141 -8.97 -15.15 12.50
N ARG A 142 -9.25 -13.92 12.09
CA ARG A 142 -10.47 -13.19 12.45
C ARG A 142 -10.84 -12.17 11.37
N THR A 143 -12.13 -12.11 11.05
CA THR A 143 -12.75 -11.07 10.21
C THR A 143 -13.87 -10.37 10.98
N PHE A 144 -14.54 -9.39 10.38
CA PHE A 144 -15.82 -8.92 10.91
C PHE A 144 -16.81 -10.10 11.06
N ALA A 145 -17.49 -10.15 12.20
CA ALA A 145 -18.47 -11.20 12.52
C ALA A 145 -19.69 -11.12 11.59
N GLU A 146 -20.33 -12.26 11.32
CA GLU A 146 -21.66 -12.26 10.73
C GLU A 146 -22.68 -11.72 11.74
N PRO A 147 -23.71 -10.99 11.28
CA PRO A 147 -24.81 -10.57 12.13
C PRO A 147 -25.55 -11.76 12.74
#